data_AF-A0A6B3CTV3-F1
#
_entry.id   AF-A0A6B3CTV3-F1
#
_cell.length_a   1.000
_cell.length_b   1.000
_cell.length_c   1.000
_cell.angle_alpha   90.00
_cell.angle_beta   90.00
_cell.angle_gamma   90.00
#
_symmetry.space_group_name_H-M   'P 1'
#
loop_
_entity.id
_entity.type
_entity.pdbx_description
1 polymer ?
#
loop_
_entity_poly.entity_id
_entity_poly.type
_entity_poly.pdbx_seq_one_letter_code
_entity_poly.pdbx_strand_id
1 'polypeptide(L)' 'EPDELLSAIRVAAGGEALLSPAATKGLIARFLAQQDTAGEDRDPARAERLESLTVREREVLVQVAGGHS' A
#
# COMPACT_ATOMS: atom_id res chain seq x y z
N GLU A 1 16.64 5.08 -25.66
CA GLU A 1 17.21 6.42 -25.95
C GLU A 1 16.69 7.44 -24.93
N PRO A 2 17.36 8.59 -24.70
CA PRO A 2 16.93 9.60 -23.72
C PRO A 2 15.47 10.04 -23.91
N ASP A 3 15.00 10.09 -25.15
CA ASP A 3 13.63 10.49 -25.51
C ASP A 3 12.57 9.49 -25.06
N GLU A 4 12.87 8.19 -25.05
CA GLU A 4 11.97 7.15 -24.55
C GLU A 4 11.78 7.27 -23.04
N LEU A 5 12.86 7.59 -22.31
CA LEU A 5 12.79 7.81 -20.87
C LEU A 5 11.97 9.07 -20.54
N LEU A 6 12.20 10.16 -21.26
CA LEU A 6 11.41 11.39 -21.12
C LEU A 6 9.94 11.20 -21.50
N SER A 7 9.66 10.36 -22.49
CA SER A 7 8.29 9.94 -22.82
C SER A 7 7.66 9.16 -21.66
N ALA A 8 8.36 8.16 -21.13
CA ALA A 8 7.87 7.35 -20.02
C ALA A 8 7.58 8.18 -18.75
N ILE A 9 8.43 9.17 -18.43
CA ILE A 9 8.22 10.09 -17.31
C ILE A 9 6.94 10.92 -17.50
N ARG A 10 6.69 11.42 -18.71
CA ARG A 10 5.48 12.22 -19.00
C ARG A 10 4.21 11.40 -18.94
N VAL A 11 4.24 10.15 -19.41
CA VAL A 11 3.10 9.23 -19.32
C VAL A 11 2.78 8.91 -17.85
N ALA A 12 3.80 8.59 -17.05
CA ALA A 12 3.63 8.37 -15.61
C ALA A 12 3.07 9.61 -14.89
N ALA A 13 3.56 10.81 -15.21
CA ALA A 13 3.05 12.06 -14.66
C ALA A 13 1.60 12.37 -15.10
N GLY A 14 1.18 11.88 -16.26
CA GLY A 14 -0.20 11.96 -16.75
C GLY A 14 -1.17 11.00 -16.06
N GLY A 15 -0.69 10.16 -15.14
CA GLY A 15 -1.52 9.17 -14.43
C GLY A 15 -1.65 7.83 -15.17
N GLU A 16 -0.97 7.67 -16.31
CA GLU A 16 -0.92 6.43 -17.06
C GLU A 16 0.28 5.59 -16.59
N ALA A 17 0.06 4.33 -16.24
CA ALA A 17 1.12 3.45 -15.77
C ALA A 17 1.78 2.71 -16.94
N LEU A 18 3.03 3.06 -17.25
CA LEU A 18 3.90 2.23 -18.09
C LEU A 18 4.72 1.30 -17.20
N LEU A 19 4.24 0.07 -17.03
CA LEU A 19 4.98 -0.97 -16.34
C LEU A 19 5.62 -1.91 -17.34
N SER A 20 6.91 -2.20 -17.16
CA SER A 20 7.56 -3.29 -17.89
C SER A 20 6.96 -4.63 -17.45
N PRO A 21 7.04 -5.69 -18.28
CA PRO A 21 6.58 -7.02 -17.88
C PRO A 21 7.19 -7.53 -16.57
N ALA A 22 8.44 -7.17 -16.27
CA ALA A 22 9.10 -7.51 -15.02
C ALA A 22 8.52 -6.72 -13.82
N ALA A 23 8.30 -5.40 -13.98
CA ALA A 23 7.70 -4.56 -12.96
C ALA A 23 6.26 -5.01 -12.63
N THR A 24 5.47 -5.34 -13.64
CA THR A 24 4.10 -5.85 -13.45
C THR A 24 4.10 -7.18 -12.69
N LYS A 25 4.97 -8.14 -13.06
CA LYS A 25 5.09 -9.42 -12.35
C LYS A 25 5.51 -9.23 -10.89
N GLY A 26 6.46 -8.32 -10.63
CA GLY A 26 6.88 -7.99 -9.27
C GLY A 26 5.76 -7.36 -8.43
N LEU A 27 4.97 -6.46 -9.03
CA LEU A 27 3.83 -5.84 -8.37
C LEU A 27 2.75 -6.87 -8.03
N ILE A 28 2.41 -7.76 -8.97
CA ILE A 28 1.47 -8.87 -8.75
C ILE A 28 1.98 -9.79 -7.65
N ALA A 29 3.24 -10.24 -7.71
CA ALA A 29 3.81 -11.12 -6.69
C ALA A 29 3.77 -10.50 -5.29
N ARG A 30 4.11 -9.22 -5.17
CA ARG A 30 4.03 -8.48 -3.89
C ARG A 30 2.60 -8.33 -3.41
N PHE A 31 1.64 -8.11 -4.31
CA PHE A 31 0.23 -8.01 -3.94
C PHE A 31 -0.32 -9.35 -3.44
N LEU A 32 -0.04 -10.44 -4.15
CA LEU A 32 -0.43 -11.79 -3.73
C LEU A 32 0.19 -12.17 -2.37
N ALA A 33 1.47 -11.89 -2.16
CA ALA A 33 2.12 -12.13 -0.87
C ALA A 33 1.49 -11.33 0.29
N GLN A 34 1.03 -10.10 0.02
CA GLN A 34 0.28 -9.34 1.02
C GLN A 34 -1.08 -9.96 1.33
N GLN A 35 -1.77 -10.52 0.34
CA GLN A 35 -3.05 -11.21 0.55
C GLN A 35 -2.88 -12.45 1.44
N ASP A 36 -1.78 -13.19 1.27
CA ASP A 36 -1.46 -14.33 2.11
C ASP A 36 -1.21 -13.90 3.57
N THR A 37 -0.46 -12.81 3.79
CA THR A 37 -0.26 -12.24 5.14
C THR A 37 -1.52 -11.61 5.73
N ALA A 38 -2.42 -11.05 4.90
CA ALA A 38 -3.68 -10.49 5.35
C ALA A 38 -4.68 -11.56 5.84
N GLY A 39 -4.44 -12.83 5.53
CA GLY A 39 -5.12 -13.98 6.14
C GLY A 39 -4.59 -14.31 7.53
N GLU A 40 -3.27 -14.18 7.75
CA GLU A 40 -2.61 -14.39 9.05
C GLU A 40 -2.86 -13.24 10.04
N ASP A 41 -3.05 -12.02 9.53
CA ASP A 41 -3.30 -10.81 10.35
C ASP A 41 -4.78 -10.65 10.80
N ARG A 42 -5.65 -11.61 10.46
CA ARG A 42 -7.03 -11.70 10.99
C ARG A 42 -7.08 -12.38 12.35
N ASP A 43 -6.16 -12.01 13.24
CA ASP A 43 -6.31 -12.34 14.65
C ASP A 43 -7.62 -11.68 15.15
N PRO A 44 -8.65 -12.46 15.53
CA PRO A 44 -9.91 -11.90 16.01
C PRO A 44 -9.69 -10.98 17.22
N ALA A 45 -8.70 -11.29 18.07
CA ALA A 45 -8.36 -10.48 19.22
C ALA A 45 -7.72 -9.13 18.84
N ARG A 46 -7.13 -9.01 17.64
CA ARG A 46 -6.67 -7.72 17.11
C ARG A 46 -7.83 -6.87 16.62
N ALA A 47 -8.82 -7.48 15.96
CA ALA A 47 -10.02 -6.78 15.53
C ALA A 47 -10.82 -6.25 16.73
N GLU A 48 -11.04 -7.07 17.76
CA GLU A 48 -11.73 -6.68 18.99
C GLU A 48 -11.02 -5.52 19.71
N ARG A 49 -9.69 -5.53 19.78
CA ARG A 49 -8.90 -4.42 20.37
C ARG A 49 -8.99 -3.14 19.57
N LEU A 50 -9.14 -3.21 18.25
CA LEU A 50 -9.36 -2.03 17.43
C LEU A 50 -10.79 -1.51 17.58
N GLU A 51 -11.78 -2.39 17.70
CA GLU A 51 -13.19 -2.02 17.91
C GLU A 51 -13.45 -1.39 19.27
N SER A 52 -12.69 -1.76 20.31
CA SER A 52 -12.83 -1.19 21.65
C SER A 52 -12.32 0.25 21.79
N LEU A 53 -11.57 0.75 20.80
CA LEU A 53 -11.07 2.13 20.81
C LEU A 53 -12.20 3.14 20.65
N THR A 54 -12.18 4.15 21.51
CA THR A 54 -13.00 5.34 21.31
C THR A 54 -12.58 6.09 20.05
N VAL A 55 -13.44 6.98 19.56
CA VAL A 55 -13.17 7.80 18.38
C VAL A 55 -11.83 8.54 18.51
N ARG A 56 -11.57 9.14 19.68
CA ARG A 56 -10.36 9.91 19.92
C ARG A 56 -9.10 9.05 19.93
N GLU A 57 -9.15 7.87 20.53
CA GLU A 57 -8.02 6.94 20.55
C GLU A 57 -7.71 6.42 19.16
N ARG A 58 -8.73 6.15 18.34
CA ARG A 58 -8.56 5.75 16.94
C ARG A 58 -7.88 6.85 16.12
N GLU A 59 -8.30 8.10 16.29
CA GLU A 59 -7.66 9.24 15.61
C GLU A 59 -6.17 9.33 15.95
N VAL A 60 -5.83 9.24 17.24
CA VAL A 60 -4.43 9.28 17.69
C VAL A 60 -3.64 8.09 17.14
N LEU A 61 -4.21 6.88 17.18
CA LEU A 61 -3.56 5.69 16.65
C LEU A 61 -3.23 5.83 15.16
N VAL A 62 -4.12 6.40 14.36
CA VAL A 62 -3.88 6.67 12.93
C VAL A 62 -2.74 7.67 12.73
N GLN A 63 -2.68 8.73 13.54
CA GLN A 63 -1.60 9.71 13.45
C GLN A 63 -0.24 9.09 13.77
N VAL A 64 -0.16 8.31 14.85
CA VAL A 64 1.05 7.60 15.27
C VAL A 64 1.49 6.58 14.21
N ALA A 65 0.56 5.79 13.65
CA ALA A 65 0.86 4.84 12.58
C ALA A 65 1.37 5.55 11.30
N GLY A 66 0.94 6.80 11.08
CA GLY A 66 1.45 7.66 10.01
C GLY A 66 2.81 8.31 10.31
N GLY A 67 3.41 8.07 11.47
CA GLY A 67 4.71 8.65 11.87
C GLY A 67 4.63 10.08 12.42
N HIS A 68 3.44 10.54 12.78
CA HIS A 68 3.25 11.85 13.41
C HIS A 68 3.34 11.68 14.93
N SER A 69 4.25 12.44 15.56
CA SER A 69 4.47 12.47 17.01
C SER A 69 4.03 13.80 17.63
#